data_AF-A0A9X0RWD4-F1
#
_entry.id   AF-A0A9X0RWD4-F1
#
_cell.length_a   1.000
_cell.length_b   1.000
_cell.length_c   1.000
_cell.angle_alpha   90.00
_cell.angle_beta   90.00
_cell.angle_gamma   90.00
#
_symmetry.space_group_name_H-M   'P 1'
#
loop_
_entity.id
_entity.type
_entity.pdbx_description
1 polymer ?
#
loop_
_entity_poly.entity_id
_entity_poly.type
_entity_poly.pdbx_seq_one_letter_code
_entity_poly.pdbx_strand_id
1 'polypeptide(L)'
;MAARDSVTSPPAKKNSRDRKNPASDKERTQAYQARMRETHKVLRVYLENEVKNALVGLCQDEGISQSELLERLIREELVRKRNL
;
A
#
# COMPACT_ATOMS: atom_id res chain seq x y z
N MET A 1 -25.19 -24.86 -35.61
CA MET A 1 -23.95 -24.25 -35.07
C MET A 1 -23.86 -22.84 -35.63
N ALA A 2 -24.21 -21.82 -34.83
CA ALA A 2 -24.15 -20.42 -35.26
C ALA A 2 -22.79 -19.79 -34.85
N ALA A 3 -22.23 -19.02 -35.77
CA ALA A 3 -20.88 -18.46 -35.74
C ALA A 3 -20.63 -17.57 -34.51
N ARG A 4 -19.42 -17.69 -33.97
CA ARG A 4 -18.92 -16.92 -32.82
C ARG A 4 -17.85 -15.97 -33.33
N ASP A 5 -18.31 -14.85 -33.86
CA ASP A 5 -17.47 -13.71 -34.24
C ASP A 5 -18.01 -12.43 -33.59
N SER A 6 -17.88 -12.33 -32.26
CA SER A 6 -17.86 -11.02 -31.61
C SER A 6 -16.41 -10.58 -31.53
N VAL A 7 -15.94 -9.97 -32.61
CA VAL A 7 -14.68 -9.22 -32.67
C VAL A 7 -14.81 -8.07 -31.68
N THR A 8 -14.48 -8.32 -30.42
CA THR A 8 -14.23 -7.26 -29.45
C THR A 8 -12.86 -6.68 -29.80
N SER A 9 -12.85 -5.76 -30.76
CA SER A 9 -11.69 -4.94 -31.05
C SER A 9 -11.16 -4.38 -29.73
N PRO A 10 -9.88 -4.61 -29.37
CA PRO A 10 -9.32 -3.97 -28.19
C PRO A 10 -9.45 -2.45 -28.36
N PRO A 11 -9.80 -1.69 -27.30
CA PRO A 11 -9.97 -0.25 -27.40
C PRO A 11 -8.70 0.36 -28.00
N ALA A 12 -8.87 1.20 -29.03
CA ALA A 12 -7.79 1.79 -29.84
C ALA A 12 -6.78 2.62 -29.04
N LYS A 13 -7.04 2.86 -27.75
CA LYS A 13 -6.09 3.41 -26.80
C LYS A 13 -6.15 2.65 -25.48
N LYS A 14 -5.72 1.39 -25.50
CA LYS A 14 -5.11 0.82 -24.30
C LYS A 14 -3.85 1.65 -24.07
N ASN A 15 -3.81 2.47 -23.02
CA ASN A 15 -2.58 3.07 -22.50
C ASN A 15 -1.69 1.92 -22.00
N SER A 16 -1.19 1.11 -22.92
CA SER A 16 -0.11 0.17 -22.71
C SER A 16 1.03 1.05 -22.21
N ARG A 17 1.36 0.95 -20.92
CA ARG A 17 2.56 1.54 -20.35
C ARG A 17 3.68 1.38 -21.37
N ASP A 18 4.40 2.45 -21.65
CA ASP A 18 5.36 2.50 -22.75
C ASP A 18 6.38 1.38 -22.56
N ARG A 19 6.16 0.24 -23.21
CA ARG A 19 6.91 -1.00 -22.94
C ARG A 19 8.37 -0.84 -23.38
N LYS A 20 8.61 0.17 -24.22
CA LYS A 20 9.91 0.61 -24.74
C LYS A 20 10.73 1.39 -23.72
N ASN A 21 10.10 2.00 -22.71
CA ASN A 21 10.80 2.71 -21.64
C ASN A 21 10.13 2.43 -20.29
N PRO A 22 10.42 1.28 -19.67
CA PRO A 22 9.84 0.95 -18.37
C PRO A 22 10.23 2.01 -17.34
N ALA A 23 9.28 2.44 -16.52
CA ALA A 23 9.55 3.37 -15.42
C ALA A 23 10.65 2.82 -14.52
N SER A 24 11.58 3.68 -14.13
CA SER A 24 12.66 3.37 -13.20
C SER A 24 12.08 3.02 -11.82
N ASP A 25 12.81 2.24 -11.01
CA ASP A 25 12.39 1.89 -9.65
C ASP A 25 12.12 3.13 -8.78
N LYS A 26 12.87 4.21 -9.01
CA LYS A 26 12.65 5.50 -8.37
C LYS A 26 11.31 6.11 -8.76
N GLU A 27 10.99 6.13 -10.05
CA GLU A 27 9.72 6.68 -10.57
C GLU A 27 8.52 5.85 -10.10
N ARG A 28 8.66 4.53 -10.07
CA ARG A 28 7.62 3.63 -9.53
C ARG A 28 7.37 3.89 -8.05
N THR A 29 8.45 4.00 -7.27
CA THR A 29 8.37 4.29 -5.84
C THR A 29 7.74 5.66 -5.58
N GLN A 30 8.12 6.68 -6.34
CA GLN A 30 7.53 8.01 -6.25
C GLN A 30 6.05 8.01 -6.62
N ALA A 31 5.67 7.34 -7.71
CA ALA A 31 4.28 7.23 -8.13
C ALA A 31 3.43 6.44 -7.13
N TYR A 32 4.00 5.45 -6.44
CA TYR A 32 3.34 4.76 -5.33
C TYR A 32 3.15 5.69 -4.14
N GLN A 33 4.21 6.38 -3.71
CA GLN A 33 4.14 7.34 -2.60
C GLN A 33 3.16 8.48 -2.86
N ALA A 34 3.08 8.98 -4.11
CA ALA A 34 2.14 10.02 -4.50
C ALA A 34 0.69 9.58 -4.26
N ARG A 35 0.32 8.37 -4.69
CA ARG A 35 -1.01 7.78 -4.45
C ARG A 35 -1.28 7.60 -2.96
N MET A 36 -0.31 7.10 -2.20
CA MET A 36 -0.48 6.91 -0.76
C MET A 36 -0.69 8.22 -0.01
N ARG A 37 -0.07 9.33 -0.44
CA ARG A 37 -0.20 10.65 0.19
C ARG A 37 -1.59 11.27 0.07
N GLU A 38 -2.41 10.81 -0.87
CA GLU A 38 -3.80 11.28 -1.02
C GLU A 38 -4.66 10.83 0.18
N THR A 39 -4.36 9.67 0.76
CA THR A 39 -5.19 9.03 1.80
C THR A 39 -4.46 8.87 3.14
N HIS A 40 -3.14 8.78 3.13
CA HIS A 40 -2.31 8.51 4.30
C HIS A 40 -1.21 9.56 4.45
N LYS A 41 -0.82 9.89 5.69
CA LYS A 41 0.37 10.70 5.97
C LYS A 41 1.53 9.79 6.36
N VAL A 42 2.74 10.12 5.89
CA VAL A 42 3.95 9.37 6.22
C VAL A 42 4.36 9.67 7.67
N LEU A 43 4.58 8.61 8.45
CA LEU A 43 5.12 8.69 9.81
C LEU A 43 6.61 8.33 9.79
N ARG A 44 7.48 9.26 10.23
CA ARG A 44 8.92 9.03 10.40
C ARG A 44 9.27 9.17 11.87
N VAL A 45 9.54 8.05 12.52
CA VAL A 45 9.81 8.00 13.96
C VAL A 45 11.05 7.16 14.23
N TYR A 46 11.74 7.49 15.31
CA TYR A 46 12.79 6.67 15.89
C TYR A 46 12.19 5.95 17.09
N LEU A 47 12.46 4.65 17.19
CA LEU A 47 12.06 3.79 18.31
C LEU A 47 13.33 3.16 18.87
N GLU A 48 13.31 2.79 20.14
CA GLU A 48 14.35 1.95 20.71
C GLU A 48 14.45 0.62 19.93
N ASN A 49 15.67 0.10 19.80
CA ASN A 49 15.93 -1.09 18.98
C ASN A 49 15.10 -2.30 19.43
N GLU A 50 14.96 -2.51 20.74
CA GLU A 50 14.19 -3.61 21.31
C GLU A 50 12.71 -3.51 20.93
N VAL A 51 12.14 -2.30 21.06
CA VAL A 51 10.76 -2.02 20.68
C VAL A 51 10.55 -2.21 19.18
N LYS A 52 11.52 -1.78 18.36
CA LYS A 52 11.44 -1.97 16.91
C LYS A 52 11.48 -3.44 16.52
N ASN A 53 12.32 -4.24 17.18
CA ASN A 53 12.39 -5.68 16.95
C ASN A 53 11.08 -6.38 17.34
N ALA A 54 10.51 -6.02 18.49
CA ALA A 54 9.21 -6.52 18.92
C ALA A 54 8.09 -6.16 17.91
N LEU A 55 8.05 -4.91 17.43
CA LEU A 55 7.10 -4.48 16.39
C LEU A 55 7.21 -5.37 15.13
N VAL A 56 8.43 -5.66 14.68
CA VAL A 56 8.66 -6.52 13.51
C VAL A 56 8.21 -7.96 13.77
N GLY A 57 8.50 -8.51 14.95
CA GLY A 57 8.02 -9.85 15.34
C GLY A 57 6.49 -9.94 15.32
N LEU A 58 5.81 -9.00 15.97
CA LEU A 58 4.33 -8.93 15.96
C LEU A 58 3.75 -8.86 14.54
N CYS A 59 4.37 -8.07 13.65
CA CYS A 59 3.94 -8.00 12.26
C CYS A 59 4.11 -9.33 11.51
N GLN A 60 5.17 -10.08 11.81
CA GLN A 60 5.43 -11.39 11.19
C GLN A 60 4.43 -12.44 11.69
N ASP A 61 4.16 -12.45 13.00
CA ASP A 61 3.26 -13.40 13.63
C ASP A 61 1.81 -13.21 13.17
N GLU A 62 1.36 -11.96 13.03
CA GLU A 62 0.01 -11.63 12.56
C GLU A 62 -0.12 -11.57 11.03
N GLY A 63 1.00 -11.57 10.30
CA GLY A 63 1.02 -11.43 8.83
C GLY A 63 0.54 -10.06 8.33
N ILE A 64 0.71 -9.01 9.14
CA ILE A 64 0.26 -7.63 8.83
C ILE A 64 1.43 -6.68 8.61
N SER A 65 1.14 -5.53 8.01
CA SER A 65 2.16 -4.49 7.82
C SER A 65 2.41 -3.68 9.09
N GLN A 66 3.62 -3.11 9.23
CA GLN A 66 3.97 -2.23 10.36
C GLN A 66 3.03 -1.02 10.46
N SER A 67 2.62 -0.44 9.33
CA SER A 67 1.66 0.67 9.29
C SER A 67 0.30 0.25 9.81
N GLU A 68 -0.16 -0.95 9.45
CA GLU A 68 -1.46 -1.46 9.90
C GLU A 68 -1.45 -1.72 11.41
N LEU A 69 -0.39 -2.33 11.94
CA LEU A 69 -0.25 -2.54 13.38
C LEU A 69 -0.27 -1.21 14.14
N LEU A 70 0.48 -0.20 13.67
CA LEU A 70 0.49 1.13 14.28
C LEU A 70 -0.88 1.81 14.21
N GLU A 71 -1.60 1.70 13.10
CA GLU A 71 -2.96 2.24 13.00
C GLU A 71 -3.93 1.57 13.97
N ARG A 72 -3.86 0.24 14.14
CA ARG A 72 -4.68 -0.50 15.11
C ARG A 72 -4.40 -0.02 16.53
N LEU A 73 -3.12 0.03 16.92
CA LEU A 73 -2.71 0.50 18.26
C LEU A 73 -3.22 1.93 18.53
N ILE A 74 -3.08 2.84 17.57
CA ILE A 74 -3.56 4.22 17.73
C ILE A 74 -5.10 4.26 17.85
N ARG A 75 -5.83 3.49 17.03
CA ARG A 75 -7.30 3.44 17.10
C ARG A 75 -7.78 2.89 18.46
N GLU A 76 -7.14 1.84 18.96
CA GLU A 76 -7.45 1.26 20.27
C GLU A 76 -7.18 2.23 21.42
N GLU A 77 -6.05 2.96 21.39
CA GLU A 77 -5.74 4.00 22.37
C GLU A 77 -6.77 5.14 22.34
N LEU A 78 -7.23 5.57 21.16
CA LEU A 78 -8.28 6.58 21.02
C LEU A 78 -9.60 6.12 21.63
N VAL A 79 -9.97 4.85 21.44
CA VAL A 79 -11.17 4.27 22.06
C VAL A 79 -11.01 4.20 23.58
N ARG A 80 -9.86 3.72 24.07
CA ARG A 80 -9.58 3.67 25.52
C ARG A 80 -9.68 5.04 26.18
N LYS A 81 -9.11 6.08 25.56
CA LYS A 81 -9.17 7.46 26.09
C LYS A 81 -10.55 8.09 26.01
N ARG A 82 -11.39 7.71 25.05
CA ARG A 82 -12.76 8.24 24.94
C ARG A 82 -13.71 7.60 25.96
N ASN A 83 -13.39 6.40 26.43
CA ASN A 83 -14.17 5.66 27.42
C ASN A 83 -13.73 5.95 28.88
N LEU A 84 -12.77 6.86 29.06
CA LEU A 84 -12.32 7.44 30.33
C LEU A 84 -12.82 8.88 30.43
#